data_AF-A0A9Q0N881-F1
#
_entry.id   AF-A0A9Q0N881-F1
#
_cell.length_a   1.000
_cell.length_b   1.000
_cell.length_c   1.000
_cell.angle_alpha   90.00
_cell.angle_beta   90.00
_cell.angle_gamma   90.00
#
_symmetry.space_group_name_H-M   'P 1'
#
loop_
_entity.id
_entity.type
_entity.pdbx_description
1 polymer ?
#
loop_
_entity_poly.entity_id
_entity_poly.type
_entity_poly.pdbx_seq_one_letter_code
_entity_poly.pdbx_strand_id
1 'polypeptide(L)'
;MWKSLKLQIFILSFLAFWSLSHGFEIKCTFAYTQIRQSEHNRYTCTAEIVEIESELLDDETTLTDIKGTHLTEKQNTTEITKENKDVEVFLIWSSHDNLTSLPKNLDKFFPNLISLQWWNGDLSEIAAKDLNFPNLINLGLHNNKLRALNGDLFKFTPKLQTIGFEENLIMEVGDGLLDGLSNLTSAYFDGNICIQFDATKKEHIRKLKDIIEFSCA
;
A
#
# COMPACT_ATOMS: atom_id res chain seq x y z
N MET A 1 -23.22 -57.10 13.64
CA MET A 1 -22.76 -56.24 12.54
C MET A 1 -23.90 -55.31 12.12
N TRP A 2 -23.60 -54.02 12.01
CA TRP A 2 -24.45 -52.89 11.62
C TRP A 2 -25.44 -53.17 10.46
N LYS A 3 -26.59 -52.50 10.29
CA LYS A 3 -26.78 -51.04 10.25
C LYS A 3 -28.20 -50.60 10.63
N SER A 4 -28.24 -49.48 11.35
CA SER A 4 -29.34 -48.51 11.46
C SER A 4 -29.65 -47.82 10.13
N LEU A 5 -30.90 -47.38 9.95
CA LEU A 5 -31.17 -46.18 9.16
C LEU A 5 -32.17 -45.30 9.93
N LYS A 6 -31.65 -44.18 10.45
CA LYS A 6 -32.40 -43.14 11.15
C LYS A 6 -32.96 -42.13 10.13
N LEU A 7 -34.23 -41.83 10.32
CA LEU A 7 -34.92 -40.53 10.27
C LEU A 7 -34.30 -39.41 9.41
N GLN A 8 -35.04 -39.04 8.36
CA GLN A 8 -34.85 -37.85 7.54
C GLN A 8 -35.15 -36.59 8.39
N ILE A 9 -34.18 -35.69 8.49
CA ILE A 9 -34.39 -34.33 9.02
C ILE A 9 -34.18 -33.37 7.85
N PHE A 10 -35.24 -32.66 7.48
CA PHE A 10 -35.19 -31.51 6.57
C PHE A 10 -34.56 -30.35 7.33
N ILE A 11 -33.37 -29.92 6.89
CA ILE A 11 -32.79 -28.63 7.30
C ILE A 11 -33.22 -27.60 6.25
N LEU A 12 -34.07 -26.66 6.66
CA LEU A 12 -34.44 -25.49 5.89
C LEU A 12 -33.18 -24.65 5.64
N SER A 13 -32.82 -24.51 4.36
CA SER A 13 -31.72 -23.67 3.89
C SER A 13 -32.08 -22.19 4.05
N PHE A 14 -31.62 -21.55 5.12
CA PHE A 14 -31.33 -20.12 5.08
C PHE A 14 -29.94 -19.96 4.45
N LEU A 15 -29.90 -19.87 3.11
CA LEU A 15 -28.71 -19.40 2.41
C LEU A 15 -28.57 -17.91 2.70
N ALA A 16 -27.97 -17.57 3.82
CA ALA A 16 -27.19 -16.35 3.85
C ALA A 16 -26.08 -16.57 2.81
N PHE A 17 -26.17 -15.88 1.68
CA PHE A 17 -25.09 -15.74 0.71
C PHE A 17 -23.95 -14.98 1.41
N TRP A 18 -23.26 -15.64 2.33
CA TRP A 18 -21.90 -15.28 2.65
C TRP A 18 -21.11 -15.67 1.41
N SER A 19 -20.86 -14.68 0.56
CA SER A 19 -19.81 -14.77 -0.45
C SER A 19 -18.52 -15.08 0.30
N LEU A 20 -18.16 -16.36 0.39
CA LEU A 20 -16.82 -16.78 0.78
C LEU A 20 -15.90 -16.34 -0.37
N SER A 21 -15.51 -15.08 -0.32
CA SER A 21 -14.36 -14.54 -1.04
C SER A 21 -13.16 -15.32 -0.51
N HIS A 22 -12.61 -16.18 -1.36
CA HIS A 22 -11.34 -16.84 -1.09
C HIS A 22 -10.29 -15.90 -1.70
N GLY A 23 -9.61 -15.14 -0.85
CA GLY A 23 -8.60 -14.17 -1.29
C GLY A 23 -8.20 -13.21 -0.17
N PHE A 24 -7.10 -12.49 -0.39
CA PHE A 24 -6.59 -11.53 0.59
C PHE A 24 -7.55 -10.33 0.67
N GLU A 25 -8.02 -10.01 1.87
CA GLU A 25 -8.94 -8.91 2.11
C GLU A 25 -8.29 -7.87 3.04
N ILE A 26 -8.51 -6.59 2.75
CA ILE A 26 -8.08 -5.50 3.63
C ILE A 26 -9.31 -4.90 4.29
N LYS A 27 -9.26 -4.68 5.60
CA LYS A 27 -10.29 -3.94 6.32
C LYS A 27 -9.87 -2.48 6.47
N CYS A 28 -10.63 -1.58 5.86
CA CYS A 28 -10.43 -0.14 5.93
C CYS A 28 -11.35 0.49 6.98
N THR A 29 -10.78 1.39 7.78
CA THR A 29 -11.52 2.47 8.41
C THR A 29 -11.43 3.70 7.51
N PHE A 30 -12.59 4.20 7.06
CA PHE A 30 -12.66 5.33 6.13
C PHE A 30 -12.88 6.65 6.87
N ALA A 31 -12.03 7.64 6.60
CA ALA A 31 -12.09 8.96 7.21
C ALA A 31 -11.52 10.05 6.31
N TYR A 32 -11.76 11.31 6.67
CA TYR A 32 -11.05 12.45 6.11
C TYR A 32 -9.84 12.76 6.96
N THR A 33 -8.64 12.73 6.38
CA THR A 33 -7.40 13.04 7.12
C THR A 33 -6.62 14.17 6.44
N GLN A 34 -5.94 14.97 7.24
CA GLN A 34 -5.02 15.99 6.73
C GLN A 34 -3.66 15.35 6.45
N ILE A 35 -3.11 15.61 5.27
CA ILE A 35 -1.73 15.22 4.91
C ILE A 35 -0.88 16.47 4.76
N ARG A 36 0.43 16.37 5.05
CA ARG A 36 1.35 17.52 5.07
C ARG A 36 1.36 18.30 3.74
N GLN A 37 1.17 17.60 2.62
CA GLN A 37 1.19 18.17 1.28
C GLN A 37 -0.18 18.64 0.77
N SER A 38 -1.20 18.75 1.64
CA SER A 38 -2.56 19.14 1.25
C SER A 38 -3.19 20.17 2.19
N GLU A 39 -3.74 21.23 1.61
CA GLU A 39 -4.53 22.25 2.33
C GLU A 39 -5.93 21.75 2.72
N HIS A 40 -6.38 20.64 2.13
CA HIS A 40 -7.68 20.05 2.39
C HIS A 40 -7.53 18.62 2.93
N ASN A 41 -8.51 18.20 3.73
CA ASN A 41 -8.59 16.81 4.12
C ASN A 41 -8.82 15.93 2.89
N ARG A 42 -8.20 14.76 2.90
CA ARG A 42 -8.25 13.76 1.83
C ARG A 42 -9.02 12.56 2.30
N TYR A 43 -9.74 11.92 1.38
CA TYR A 43 -10.49 10.72 1.73
C TYR A 43 -9.53 9.52 1.84
N THR A 44 -9.55 8.87 3.00
CA THR A 44 -8.48 7.99 3.44
C THR A 44 -9.04 6.63 3.82
N CYS A 45 -8.39 5.56 3.34
CA CYS A 45 -8.48 4.25 3.96
C CYS A 45 -7.29 4.09 4.92
N THR A 46 -7.59 3.90 6.20
CA THR A 46 -6.63 3.35 7.16
C THR A 46 -6.88 1.85 7.27
N ALA A 47 -5.94 1.07 6.76
CA ALA A 47 -6.00 -0.37 6.70
C ALA A 47 -5.58 -1.02 8.02
N GLU A 48 -6.39 -1.98 8.47
CA GLU A 48 -6.00 -3.05 9.37
C GLU A 48 -6.00 -4.33 8.52
N ILE A 49 -4.87 -5.06 8.44
CA ILE A 49 -4.88 -6.32 7.69
C ILE A 49 -5.63 -7.35 8.53
N VAL A 50 -6.62 -7.98 7.91
CA VAL A 50 -7.31 -9.13 8.46
C VAL A 50 -6.80 -10.32 7.66
N GLU A 51 -5.89 -11.10 8.23
CA GLU A 51 -5.48 -12.36 7.63
C GLU A 51 -6.71 -13.25 7.45
N ILE A 52 -6.95 -13.68 6.22
CA ILE A 52 -7.89 -14.77 5.95
C ILE A 52 -7.02 -15.94 5.54
N GLU A 53 -7.03 -17.00 6.37
CA GLU A 53 -6.46 -18.29 6.04
C GLU A 53 -7.03 -18.76 4.70
N SER A 54 -6.26 -18.56 3.63
CA SER A 54 -6.56 -19.12 2.33
C SER A 54 -5.98 -20.53 2.31
N GLU A 55 -6.80 -21.52 2.67
CA GLU A 55 -6.38 -22.93 2.61
C GLU A 55 -6.10 -23.41 1.15
N LEU A 56 -6.35 -22.60 0.10
CA LEU A 56 -6.47 -23.10 -1.28
C LEU A 56 -6.04 -22.15 -2.44
N LEU A 57 -5.29 -21.06 -2.25
CA LEU A 57 -4.88 -20.18 -3.38
C LEU A 57 -3.37 -20.03 -3.56
N ASP A 58 -2.94 -20.19 -4.82
CA ASP A 58 -1.56 -20.03 -5.31
C ASP A 58 -1.01 -18.58 -5.22
N ASP A 59 -1.76 -17.62 -4.68
CA ASP A 59 -1.34 -16.22 -4.54
C ASP A 59 -2.00 -15.51 -3.34
N GLU A 60 -1.47 -15.78 -2.15
CA GLU A 60 -1.92 -15.24 -0.86
C GLU A 60 -1.86 -13.69 -0.76
N THR A 61 -1.31 -13.01 -1.76
CA THR A 61 -1.12 -11.54 -1.76
C THR A 61 -2.05 -10.80 -2.73
N THR A 62 -2.85 -11.52 -3.52
CA THR A 62 -3.80 -10.88 -4.45
C THR A 62 -5.03 -10.38 -3.70
N LEU A 63 -5.18 -9.06 -3.66
CA LEU A 63 -6.33 -8.39 -3.06
C LEU A 63 -7.61 -8.69 -3.84
N THR A 64 -8.60 -9.28 -3.17
CA THR A 64 -9.90 -9.63 -3.76
C THR A 64 -11.04 -8.74 -3.27
N ASP A 65 -10.92 -8.16 -2.07
CA ASP A 65 -11.94 -7.26 -1.54
C ASP A 65 -11.39 -6.25 -0.52
N ILE A 66 -12.12 -5.14 -0.36
CA ILE A 66 -11.92 -4.14 0.69
C ILE A 66 -13.16 -4.12 1.58
N LYS A 67 -13.00 -4.51 2.85
CA LYS A 67 -14.06 -4.40 3.85
C LYS A 67 -14.05 -3.02 4.51
N GLY A 68 -15.22 -2.54 4.89
CA GLY A 68 -15.38 -1.28 5.61
C GLY A 68 -16.64 -0.56 5.17
N THR A 69 -17.08 0.43 5.96
CA THR A 69 -18.24 1.25 5.63
C THR A 69 -17.77 2.61 5.15
N HIS A 70 -18.07 2.94 3.90
CA HIS A 70 -17.76 4.25 3.33
C HIS A 70 -18.60 5.37 3.95
N LEU A 71 -18.07 6.59 3.91
CA LEU A 71 -18.78 7.77 4.39
C LEU A 71 -19.88 8.14 3.41
N THR A 72 -21.03 8.56 3.94
CA THR A 72 -22.13 9.13 3.17
C THR A 72 -22.32 10.59 3.56
N GLU A 73 -22.24 11.48 2.58
CA GLU A 73 -22.36 12.91 2.74
C GLU A 73 -23.70 13.40 2.23
N LYS A 74 -24.31 14.35 2.96
CA LYS A 74 -25.46 15.10 2.46
C LYS A 74 -24.95 16.32 1.70
N GLN A 75 -25.11 16.31 0.39
CA GLN A 75 -24.88 17.47 -0.45
C GLN A 75 -26.23 17.98 -0.96
N ASN A 76 -26.68 19.11 -0.43
CA ASN A 76 -28.01 19.68 -0.69
C ASN A 76 -29.13 18.66 -0.37
N THR A 77 -29.93 18.29 -1.38
CA THR A 77 -31.03 17.33 -1.27
C THR A 77 -30.62 15.89 -1.60
N THR A 78 -29.34 15.63 -1.89
CA THR A 78 -28.83 14.31 -2.31
C THR A 78 -27.84 13.75 -1.28
N GLU A 79 -27.97 12.46 -1.00
CA GLU A 79 -26.97 11.68 -0.25
C GLU A 79 -26.00 11.04 -1.24
N ILE A 80 -24.70 11.26 -1.03
CA ILE A 80 -23.62 10.70 -1.85
C ILE A 80 -22.76 9.82 -0.95
N THR A 81 -22.74 8.52 -1.23
CA THR A 81 -21.84 7.58 -0.58
C THR A 81 -20.53 7.52 -1.38
N LYS A 82 -19.40 7.67 -0.68
CA LYS A 82 -18.08 7.45 -1.25
C LYS A 82 -17.86 5.98 -1.62
N GLU A 83 -16.90 5.76 -2.50
CA GLU A 83 -16.46 4.44 -2.95
C GLU A 83 -14.94 4.29 -2.82
N ASN A 84 -14.41 3.08 -3.00
CA ASN A 84 -12.96 2.82 -3.00
C ASN A 84 -12.21 3.72 -4.00
N LYS A 85 -12.79 3.98 -5.18
CA LYS A 85 -12.18 4.85 -6.19
C LYS A 85 -11.99 6.30 -5.72
N ASP A 86 -12.73 6.74 -4.70
CA ASP A 86 -12.62 8.10 -4.16
C ASP A 86 -11.50 8.22 -3.12
N VAL A 87 -10.88 7.09 -2.72
CA VAL A 87 -9.77 7.09 -1.76
C VAL A 87 -8.54 7.71 -2.42
N GLU A 88 -7.98 8.69 -1.74
CA GLU A 88 -6.80 9.45 -2.13
C GLU A 88 -5.58 9.05 -1.28
N VAL A 89 -5.80 8.58 -0.06
CA VAL A 89 -4.74 8.22 0.88
C VAL A 89 -4.95 6.79 1.38
N PHE A 90 -3.92 5.97 1.25
CA PHE A 90 -3.87 4.64 1.84
C PHE A 90 -2.81 4.61 2.93
N LEU A 91 -3.24 4.29 4.16
CA LEU A 91 -2.38 4.20 5.33
C LEU A 91 -2.43 2.78 5.87
N ILE A 92 -1.28 2.20 6.18
CA ILE A 92 -1.19 0.91 6.87
C ILE A 92 -0.10 1.00 7.95
N TRP A 93 -0.43 0.49 9.13
CA TRP A 93 0.23 0.79 10.40
C TRP A 93 0.38 -0.49 11.24
N SER A 94 1.06 -1.52 10.73
CA SER A 94 1.44 -2.66 11.56
C SER A 94 2.42 -3.60 10.88
N SER A 95 3.22 -4.28 11.72
CA SER A 95 3.78 -5.60 11.44
C SER A 95 2.62 -6.58 11.41
N HIS A 96 2.37 -7.14 10.24
CA HIS A 96 1.64 -8.39 10.13
C HIS A 96 2.67 -9.39 9.67
N ASP A 97 2.91 -10.42 10.49
CA ASP A 97 4.08 -11.30 10.41
C ASP A 97 4.25 -12.00 9.05
N ASN A 98 3.30 -11.85 8.11
CA ASN A 98 3.31 -12.46 6.79
C ASN A 98 3.14 -11.50 5.59
N LEU A 99 2.80 -10.21 5.77
CA LEU A 99 2.68 -9.31 4.61
C LEU A 99 4.03 -8.67 4.28
N THR A 100 4.80 -9.37 3.45
CA THR A 100 6.17 -9.00 3.05
C THR A 100 6.26 -8.25 1.72
N SER A 101 5.12 -8.05 1.03
CA SER A 101 4.99 -7.38 -0.26
C SER A 101 3.67 -6.58 -0.36
N LEU A 102 3.62 -5.58 -1.25
CA LEU A 102 2.40 -4.82 -1.50
C LEU A 102 1.31 -5.72 -2.10
N PRO A 103 0.06 -5.67 -1.60
CA PRO A 103 -1.02 -6.47 -2.15
C PRO A 103 -1.21 -6.18 -3.65
N LYS A 104 -1.27 -7.24 -4.45
CA LYS A 104 -1.51 -7.11 -5.89
C LYS A 104 -2.91 -6.56 -6.12
N ASN A 105 -3.09 -5.84 -7.23
CA ASN A 105 -4.34 -5.16 -7.62
C ASN A 105 -4.79 -4.00 -6.71
N LEU A 106 -3.95 -3.53 -5.78
CA LEU A 106 -4.28 -2.36 -4.96
C LEU A 106 -4.65 -1.12 -5.81
N ASP A 107 -4.02 -0.96 -6.98
CA ASP A 107 -4.31 0.07 -7.98
C ASP A 107 -5.72 -0.03 -8.59
N LYS A 108 -6.33 -1.23 -8.60
CA LYS A 108 -7.70 -1.43 -9.10
C LYS A 108 -8.75 -0.97 -8.09
N PHE A 109 -8.46 -1.11 -6.80
CA PHE A 109 -9.34 -0.65 -5.73
C PHE A 109 -9.18 0.85 -5.49
N PHE A 110 -7.96 1.35 -5.49
CA PHE A 110 -7.64 2.76 -5.20
C PHE A 110 -6.93 3.46 -6.39
N PRO A 111 -7.59 3.61 -7.55
CA PRO A 111 -6.98 4.18 -8.76
C PRO A 111 -6.57 5.66 -8.64
N ASN A 112 -7.10 6.38 -7.65
CA ASN A 112 -6.86 7.82 -7.47
C ASN A 112 -5.93 8.14 -6.29
N LEU A 113 -5.13 7.17 -5.83
CA LEU A 113 -4.17 7.42 -4.75
C LEU A 113 -3.17 8.54 -5.09
N ILE A 114 -3.02 9.44 -4.14
CA ILE A 114 -2.00 10.49 -4.11
C ILE A 114 -0.96 10.24 -3.02
N SER A 115 -1.31 9.47 -1.98
CA SER A 115 -0.38 9.13 -0.89
C SER A 115 -0.55 7.67 -0.46
N LEU A 116 0.55 6.93 -0.46
CA LEU A 116 0.64 5.55 0.05
C LEU A 116 1.66 5.52 1.17
N GLN A 117 1.23 5.16 2.37
CA GLN A 117 2.09 5.09 3.55
C GLN A 117 1.99 3.70 4.18
N TRP A 118 3.12 3.03 4.29
CA TRP A 118 3.26 1.77 4.99
C TRP A 118 4.47 1.83 5.90
N TRP A 119 4.20 1.93 7.20
CA TRP A 119 5.25 2.11 8.20
C TRP A 119 5.24 0.98 9.21
N ASN A 120 6.41 0.67 9.77
CA ASN A 120 6.59 -0.32 10.85
C ASN A 120 6.07 -1.71 10.46
N GLY A 121 6.40 -2.17 9.25
CA GLY A 121 5.95 -3.44 8.70
C GLY A 121 7.09 -4.42 8.39
N ASP A 122 6.73 -5.50 7.71
CA ASP A 122 7.67 -6.54 7.26
C ASP A 122 7.94 -6.49 5.75
N LEU A 123 7.62 -5.37 5.09
CA LEU A 123 7.81 -5.19 3.66
C LEU A 123 9.29 -5.40 3.32
N SER A 124 9.58 -6.45 2.55
CA SER A 124 10.95 -6.86 2.21
C SER A 124 11.25 -6.79 0.72
N GLU A 125 10.20 -6.73 -0.10
CA GLU A 125 10.30 -6.57 -1.55
C GLU A 125 9.33 -5.50 -2.07
N ILE A 126 9.75 -4.80 -3.12
CA ILE A 126 8.90 -3.89 -3.87
C ILE A 126 9.41 -3.79 -5.31
N ALA A 127 8.48 -3.90 -6.27
CA ALA A 127 8.77 -3.77 -7.69
C ALA A 127 7.94 -2.65 -8.33
N ALA A 128 8.39 -2.16 -9.49
CA ALA A 128 7.70 -1.09 -10.21
C ALA A 128 6.22 -1.40 -10.49
N LYS A 129 5.90 -2.66 -10.80
CA LYS A 129 4.52 -3.13 -11.05
C LYS A 129 3.59 -2.96 -9.85
N ASP A 130 4.14 -3.00 -8.64
CA ASP A 130 3.38 -2.87 -7.39
C ASP A 130 3.02 -1.39 -7.15
N LEU A 131 3.81 -0.47 -7.71
CA LEU A 131 3.61 0.97 -7.66
C LEU A 131 2.92 1.51 -8.92
N ASN A 132 1.83 0.89 -9.37
CA ASN A 132 1.07 1.37 -10.54
C ASN A 132 0.09 2.50 -10.18
N PHE A 133 0.61 3.62 -9.65
CA PHE A 133 -0.19 4.76 -9.16
C PHE A 133 0.21 6.06 -9.88
N PRO A 134 -0.38 6.38 -11.04
CA PRO A 134 0.05 7.51 -11.87
C PRO A 134 -0.20 8.90 -11.25
N ASN A 135 -1.01 8.95 -10.19
CA ASN A 135 -1.33 10.16 -9.43
C ASN A 135 -0.56 10.27 -8.10
N LEU A 136 0.30 9.30 -7.78
CA LEU A 136 1.01 9.26 -6.50
C LEU A 136 2.01 10.40 -6.39
N ILE A 137 1.90 11.16 -5.30
CA ILE A 137 2.74 12.31 -4.96
C ILE A 137 3.63 11.99 -3.76
N ASN A 138 3.14 11.17 -2.83
CA ASN A 138 3.84 10.83 -1.59
C ASN A 138 3.90 9.31 -1.39
N LEU A 139 5.10 8.77 -1.26
CA LEU A 139 5.34 7.37 -0.93
C LEU A 139 6.19 7.31 0.33
N GLY A 140 5.72 6.62 1.37
CA GLY A 140 6.49 6.41 2.59
C GLY A 140 6.47 4.95 2.98
N LEU A 141 7.64 4.33 2.97
CA LEU A 141 7.87 2.92 3.25
C LEU A 141 8.91 2.74 4.36
N HIS A 142 8.99 3.70 5.29
CA HIS A 142 9.99 3.69 6.33
C HIS A 142 9.76 2.63 7.40
N ASN A 143 10.83 2.24 8.07
CA ASN A 143 10.81 1.23 9.13
C ASN A 143 10.20 -0.09 8.63
N ASN A 144 10.78 -0.60 7.53
CA ASN A 144 10.46 -1.89 6.91
C ASN A 144 11.76 -2.70 6.73
N LYS A 145 11.76 -3.74 5.89
CA LYS A 145 12.87 -4.67 5.69
C LYS A 145 13.42 -4.66 4.25
N LEU A 146 13.20 -3.57 3.51
CA LEU A 146 13.67 -3.45 2.13
C LEU A 146 15.20 -3.51 2.07
N ARG A 147 15.74 -4.33 1.17
CA ARG A 147 17.20 -4.53 1.01
C ARG A 147 17.75 -3.94 -0.28
N ALA A 148 16.94 -3.87 -1.32
CA ALA A 148 17.34 -3.36 -2.61
C ALA A 148 16.21 -2.54 -3.24
N LEU A 149 16.57 -1.53 -4.03
CA LEU A 149 15.63 -0.77 -4.86
C LEU A 149 16.08 -0.83 -6.32
N ASN A 150 15.22 -1.35 -7.19
CA ASN A 150 15.50 -1.37 -8.63
C ASN A 150 15.47 0.04 -9.22
N GLY A 151 16.35 0.32 -10.19
CA GLY A 151 16.44 1.64 -10.84
C GLY A 151 15.16 2.09 -11.57
N ASP A 152 14.28 1.15 -11.92
CA ASP A 152 13.01 1.42 -12.59
C ASP A 152 11.80 1.48 -11.64
N LEU A 153 12.01 1.40 -10.32
CA LEU A 153 10.95 1.29 -9.30
C LEU A 153 9.84 2.33 -9.47
N PHE A 154 10.17 3.56 -9.88
CA PHE A 154 9.21 4.65 -10.00
C PHE A 154 8.68 4.90 -11.41
N LYS A 155 8.87 3.97 -12.34
CA LYS A 155 8.45 4.11 -13.75
C LYS A 155 6.96 4.44 -13.92
N PHE A 156 6.10 3.97 -13.00
CA PHE A 156 4.65 4.18 -13.03
C PHE A 156 4.15 5.25 -12.04
N THR A 157 5.06 5.97 -11.37
CA THR A 157 4.74 7.04 -10.40
C THR A 157 5.49 8.35 -10.74
N PRO A 158 5.31 8.93 -11.93
CA PRO A 158 6.10 10.09 -12.39
C PRO A 158 5.80 11.39 -11.63
N LYS A 159 4.75 11.42 -10.80
CA LYS A 159 4.32 12.61 -10.04
C LYS A 159 4.87 12.67 -8.61
N LEU A 160 5.70 11.70 -8.19
CA LEU A 160 6.27 11.69 -6.85
C LEU A 160 7.04 12.98 -6.56
N GLN A 161 6.73 13.57 -5.41
CA GLN A 161 7.38 14.74 -4.83
C GLN A 161 8.12 14.38 -3.55
N THR A 162 7.62 13.37 -2.83
CA THR A 162 8.23 12.90 -1.58
C THR A 162 8.30 11.38 -1.59
N ILE A 163 9.49 10.84 -1.30
CA ILE A 163 9.73 9.42 -1.08
C ILE A 163 10.42 9.21 0.27
N GLY A 164 10.02 8.19 1.02
CA GLY A 164 10.62 7.83 2.29
C GLY A 164 10.95 6.34 2.34
N PHE A 165 12.22 6.04 2.57
CA PHE A 165 12.79 4.70 2.74
C PHE A 165 13.68 4.63 3.98
N GLU A 166 13.63 5.65 4.83
CA GLU A 166 14.41 5.73 6.06
C GLU A 166 14.16 4.51 6.96
N GLU A 167 15.18 4.09 7.71
CA GLU A 167 15.12 2.94 8.61
C GLU A 167 14.73 1.63 7.88
N ASN A 168 15.35 1.35 6.75
CA ASN A 168 15.27 0.05 6.07
C ASN A 168 16.64 -0.65 6.12
N LEU A 169 16.83 -1.70 5.32
CA LEU A 169 18.08 -2.46 5.21
C LEU A 169 18.72 -2.29 3.83
N ILE A 170 18.50 -1.15 3.17
CA ILE A 170 18.90 -0.95 1.78
C ILE A 170 20.42 -0.98 1.68
N MET A 171 20.92 -1.94 0.91
CA MET A 171 22.33 -2.16 0.63
C MET A 171 22.67 -2.02 -0.86
N GLU A 172 21.66 -2.05 -1.73
CA GLU A 172 21.81 -1.94 -3.18
C GLU A 172 20.73 -1.02 -3.75
N VAL A 173 21.12 -0.11 -4.65
CA VAL A 173 20.21 0.76 -5.38
C VAL A 173 20.61 0.75 -6.84
N GLY A 174 19.68 0.31 -7.69
CA GLY A 174 19.91 0.26 -9.14
C GLY A 174 20.05 1.64 -9.77
N ASP A 175 20.86 1.69 -10.83
CA ASP A 175 21.15 2.89 -11.59
C ASP A 175 19.89 3.65 -12.02
N GLY A 176 19.92 4.96 -11.87
CA GLY A 176 18.86 5.84 -12.37
C GLY A 176 17.57 5.79 -11.54
N LEU A 177 17.57 5.23 -10.32
CA LEU A 177 16.40 5.20 -9.42
C LEU A 177 15.62 6.53 -9.40
N LEU A 178 16.32 7.67 -9.38
CA LEU A 178 15.74 9.00 -9.24
C LEU A 178 15.66 9.79 -10.56
N ASP A 179 15.94 9.20 -11.72
CA ASP A 179 16.04 9.94 -13.00
C ASP A 179 14.68 10.32 -13.60
N GLY A 180 13.65 9.52 -13.37
CA GLY A 180 12.28 9.82 -13.81
C GLY A 180 11.52 10.83 -12.94
N LEU A 181 12.05 11.17 -11.74
CA LEU A 181 11.32 11.93 -10.73
C LEU A 181 11.58 13.44 -10.78
N SER A 182 11.17 14.07 -11.88
CA SER A 182 11.37 15.52 -12.12
C SER A 182 10.72 16.45 -11.07
N ASN A 183 9.68 15.96 -10.38
CA ASN A 183 8.94 16.68 -9.35
C ASN A 183 9.46 16.41 -7.92
N LEU A 184 10.47 15.56 -7.75
CA LEU A 184 10.97 15.19 -6.43
C LEU A 184 11.54 16.42 -5.70
N THR A 185 11.03 16.66 -4.50
CA THR A 185 11.49 17.73 -3.61
C THR A 185 12.15 17.20 -2.36
N SER A 186 11.75 16.02 -1.90
CA SER A 186 12.28 15.43 -0.67
C SER A 186 12.42 13.92 -0.82
N ALA A 187 13.52 13.38 -0.31
CA ALA A 187 13.81 11.96 -0.32
C ALA A 187 14.55 11.58 0.96
N TYR A 188 13.99 10.62 1.69
CA TYR A 188 14.50 10.18 2.99
C TYR A 188 15.05 8.76 2.87
N PHE A 189 16.31 8.59 3.26
CA PHE A 189 17.08 7.36 3.11
C PHE A 189 17.97 7.10 4.34
N ASP A 190 18.00 7.98 5.33
CA ASP A 190 18.76 7.80 6.55
C ASP A 190 18.45 6.46 7.25
N GLY A 191 19.44 5.90 7.96
CA GLY A 191 19.25 4.60 8.63
C GLY A 191 19.30 3.37 7.73
N ASN A 192 19.82 3.47 6.49
CA ASN A 192 20.03 2.31 5.61
C ASN A 192 21.51 1.85 5.55
N ILE A 193 21.78 0.66 5.03
CA ILE A 193 23.14 0.08 5.06
C ILE A 193 24.11 0.86 4.17
N CYS A 194 23.74 1.11 2.92
CA CYS A 194 24.60 1.79 1.95
C CYS A 194 24.42 3.31 1.94
N ILE A 195 23.40 3.84 2.61
CA ILE A 195 23.05 5.26 2.58
C ILE A 195 22.52 5.76 3.91
N GLN A 196 23.07 6.89 4.36
CA GLN A 196 22.78 7.54 5.64
C GLN A 196 22.59 9.05 5.39
N PHE A 197 21.66 9.38 4.49
CA PHE A 197 21.47 10.76 4.03
C PHE A 197 20.05 11.04 3.57
N ASP A 198 19.47 12.10 4.12
CA ASP A 198 18.19 12.66 3.67
C ASP A 198 18.38 13.92 2.82
N ALA A 199 17.75 13.93 1.65
CA ALA A 199 17.52 15.14 0.89
C ALA A 199 16.18 15.76 1.31
N THR A 200 16.18 16.58 2.35
CA THR A 200 14.95 17.22 2.85
C THR A 200 14.41 18.34 1.94
N LYS A 201 15.19 18.78 0.96
CA LYS A 201 14.86 19.86 0.01
C LYS A 201 15.37 19.54 -1.40
N LYS A 202 14.76 20.17 -2.41
CA LYS A 202 15.02 19.88 -3.83
C LYS A 202 16.50 20.09 -4.21
N GLU A 203 17.14 21.10 -3.65
CA GLU A 203 18.56 21.39 -3.88
C GLU A 203 19.50 20.27 -3.40
N HIS A 204 19.06 19.41 -2.48
CA HIS A 204 19.86 18.29 -1.96
C HIS A 204 19.70 17.00 -2.78
N ILE A 205 18.74 16.93 -3.71
CA ILE A 205 18.46 15.73 -4.49
C ILE A 205 19.65 15.34 -5.37
N ARG A 206 20.37 16.32 -5.94
CA ARG A 206 21.58 16.03 -6.72
C ARG A 206 22.66 15.35 -5.88
N LYS A 207 22.90 15.88 -4.68
CA LYS A 207 23.87 15.29 -3.74
C LYS A 207 23.44 13.87 -3.34
N LEU A 208 22.14 13.64 -3.14
CA LEU A 208 21.62 12.30 -2.86
C LEU A 208 21.92 11.33 -4.01
N LYS A 209 21.71 11.73 -5.27
CA LYS A 209 22.08 10.90 -6.43
C LYS A 209 23.55 10.52 -6.43
N ASP A 210 24.43 11.51 -6.24
CA ASP A 210 25.88 11.29 -6.21
C ASP A 210 26.29 10.30 -5.08
N ILE A 211 25.61 10.36 -3.92
CA ILE A 211 25.84 9.42 -2.81
C ILE A 211 25.37 8.02 -3.16
N ILE A 212 24.16 7.88 -3.73
CA ILE A 212 23.60 6.60 -4.15
C ILE A 212 24.55 5.91 -5.14
N GLU A 213 24.98 6.60 -6.19
CA GLU A 213 25.89 6.07 -7.22
C GLU A 213 27.24 5.63 -6.66
N PHE A 214 27.73 6.30 -5.61
CA PHE A 214 29.04 5.99 -5.02
C PHE A 214 28.97 4.90 -3.94
N SER A 215 27.89 4.85 -3.15
CA SER A 215 27.81 4.04 -1.93
C SER A 215 26.88 2.84 -2.04
N CYS A 216 25.91 2.84 -2.96
CA CYS A 216 24.87 1.82 -3.09
C CYS A 216 24.91 1.01 -4.40
N ALA A 217 25.96 1.20 -5.21
CA ALA A 217 26.18 0.45 -6.46
C ALA A 217 26.77 -0.95 -6.22
#